data_AF-A0A9E3QAD1-F1
#
_entry.id   AF-A0A9E3QAD1-F1
#
_cell.length_a   1.000
_cell.length_b   1.000
_cell.length_c   1.000
_cell.angle_alpha   90.00
_cell.angle_beta   90.00
_cell.angle_gamma   90.00
#
_symmetry.space_group_name_H-M   'P 1'
#
loop_
_entity.id
_entity.type
_entity.pdbx_description
1 polymer ?
#
loop_
_entity_poly.entity_id
_entity_poly.type
_entity_poly.pdbx_seq_one_letter_code
_entity_poly.pdbx_strand_id
1 'polypeptide(L)'
;MMNRKTLISILVVLLVVAGAFYYFKIYKLKTPQTGDAVEMVSKLIMLPEGEKPTVATISDPALLQGQPFFANAQKGDELLIYSVAQKAYLYRPSINKLIEVSVINTNASPQGQ
;
A
#
# COMPACT_ATOMS: atom_id res chain seq x y z
N MET A 1 23.12 26.35 -41.29
CA MET A 1 23.95 25.31 -40.63
C MET A 1 24.00 25.63 -39.14
N MET A 2 23.55 24.74 -38.27
CA MET A 2 23.57 24.99 -36.81
C MET A 2 25.00 24.94 -36.30
N ASN A 3 25.39 25.91 -35.48
CA ASN A 3 26.71 25.98 -34.85
C ASN A 3 26.90 24.83 -33.85
N ARG A 4 28.08 24.21 -33.87
CA ARG A 4 28.45 23.05 -33.04
C ARG A 4 28.19 23.27 -31.55
N LYS A 5 28.36 24.51 -31.06
CA LYS A 5 28.08 24.89 -29.67
C LYS A 5 26.58 24.80 -29.33
N THR A 6 25.72 25.23 -30.24
CA THR A 6 24.25 25.14 -30.07
C THR A 6 23.76 23.69 -30.09
N LEU A 7 24.36 22.84 -30.91
CA LEU A 7 24.07 21.40 -30.90
C LEU A 7 24.41 20.76 -29.54
N ILE A 8 25.55 21.12 -28.95
CA ILE A 8 25.95 20.62 -27.63
C ILE A 8 25.00 21.12 -26.55
N SER A 9 24.62 22.41 -26.57
CA SER A 9 23.67 22.97 -25.60
C SER A 9 22.31 22.28 -25.64
N ILE A 10 21.79 21.99 -26.84
CA ILE A 10 20.50 21.28 -27.00
C ILE A 10 20.58 19.86 -26.43
N LEU A 11 21.69 19.15 -26.67
CA LEU A 11 21.89 17.79 -26.15
C LEU A 11 21.92 17.78 -24.61
N VAL A 12 22.58 18.76 -23.98
CA VAL A 12 22.64 18.88 -22.53
C VAL A 12 21.24 19.13 -21.94
N VAL A 13 20.47 20.04 -22.54
CA VAL A 13 19.09 20.31 -22.10
C VAL A 13 18.21 19.06 -22.21
N LEU A 14 18.33 18.30 -23.31
CA LEU A 14 17.60 17.04 -23.49
C LEU A 14 17.94 16.01 -22.40
N LEU A 15 19.22 15.88 -22.04
CA LEU A 15 19.64 14.95 -20.98
C LEU A 15 19.11 15.36 -19.60
N VAL A 16 19.09 16.66 -19.29
CA VAL A 16 18.52 17.18 -18.04
C VAL A 16 17.01 16.92 -17.96
N VAL A 17 16.28 17.17 -19.06
CA VAL A 17 14.83 16.93 -19.12
C VAL A 17 14.51 15.44 -19.01
N ALA A 18 15.27 14.57 -19.71
CA ALA A 18 15.10 13.12 -19.61
C ALA A 18 15.42 12.61 -18.19
N GLY A 19 16.48 13.12 -17.57
CA GLY A 19 16.84 12.81 -16.20
C GLY A 19 15.76 13.22 -15.20
N ALA A 20 15.24 14.45 -15.33
CA ALA A 20 14.14 14.95 -14.50
C ALA A 20 12.88 14.10 -14.69
N PHE A 21 12.52 13.75 -15.93
CA PHE A 21 11.38 12.87 -16.21
C PHE A 21 11.53 11.49 -15.56
N TYR A 22 12.71 10.88 -15.66
CA TYR A 22 12.99 9.57 -15.06
C TYR A 22 12.97 9.63 -13.52
N TYR A 23 13.54 10.69 -12.95
CA TYR A 23 13.46 10.99 -11.52
C TYR A 23 12.01 11.11 -11.04
N PHE A 24 11.20 11.94 -11.71
CA PHE A 24 9.77 12.08 -11.37
C PHE A 24 9.01 10.75 -11.47
N LYS A 25 9.32 9.91 -12.46
CA LYS A 25 8.72 8.57 -12.60
C LYS A 25 9.08 7.64 -11.42
N ILE A 26 10.36 7.60 -11.01
CA ILE A 26 10.81 6.79 -9.87
C ILE A 26 10.22 7.29 -8.54
N TYR A 27 10.06 8.60 -8.38
CA TYR A 27 9.48 9.16 -7.15
C TYR A 27 7.98 8.85 -7.02
N LYS A 28 7.22 8.84 -8.12
CA LYS A 28 5.80 8.44 -8.10
C LYS A 28 5.56 6.95 -7.84
N LEU A 29 6.57 6.09 -8.03
CA LEU A 29 6.47 4.64 -7.80
C LEU A 29 6.68 4.22 -6.33
N LYS A 30 7.10 5.14 -5.45
CA LYS A 30 7.45 4.83 -4.05
C LYS A 30 6.33 5.02 -3.03
N THR A 31 5.13 5.42 -3.45
CA THR A 31 3.97 5.53 -2.56
C THR A 31 2.94 4.47 -2.95
N PRO A 32 2.75 3.40 -2.14
CA PRO A 32 1.61 2.51 -2.31
C PRO A 32 0.35 3.38 -2.19
N GLN A 33 -0.42 3.50 -3.26
CA GLN A 33 -1.72 4.15 -3.19
C GLN A 33 -2.69 3.11 -2.63
N THR A 34 -3.49 3.48 -1.64
CA THR A 34 -4.44 2.62 -0.91
C THR A 34 -5.44 1.84 -1.81
N GLY A 35 -5.63 2.25 -3.08
CA GLY A 35 -6.40 1.48 -4.07
C GLY A 35 -5.69 0.22 -4.59
N ASP A 36 -4.38 0.16 -4.45
CA ASP A 36 -3.52 -0.95 -4.91
C ASP A 36 -3.59 -2.15 -3.96
N ALA A 37 -3.83 -1.91 -2.67
CA ALA A 37 -3.87 -2.95 -1.63
C ALA A 37 -4.88 -4.06 -1.94
N VAL A 38 -6.12 -3.69 -2.27
CA VAL A 38 -7.20 -4.64 -2.56
C VAL A 38 -6.90 -5.43 -3.83
N GLU A 39 -6.39 -4.75 -4.87
CA GLU A 39 -6.02 -5.41 -6.12
C GLU A 39 -4.87 -6.41 -5.90
N MET A 40 -3.83 -6.00 -5.18
CA MET A 40 -2.68 -6.85 -4.89
C MET A 40 -3.05 -8.03 -4.02
N VAL A 41 -3.85 -7.82 -2.96
CA VAL A 41 -4.32 -8.90 -2.10
C VAL A 41 -5.22 -9.88 -2.87
N SER A 42 -6.06 -9.41 -3.81
CA SER A 42 -6.91 -10.30 -4.62
C SER A 42 -6.12 -11.29 -5.49
N LYS A 43 -4.86 -10.97 -5.81
CA LYS A 43 -3.93 -11.85 -6.52
C LYS A 43 -3.28 -12.90 -5.59
N LEU A 44 -3.33 -12.68 -4.27
CA LEU A 44 -2.71 -13.53 -3.25
C LEU A 44 -3.72 -14.45 -2.56
N ILE A 45 -4.99 -14.03 -2.44
CA ILE A 45 -6.05 -14.78 -1.80
C ILE A 45 -7.42 -14.41 -2.39
N MET A 46 -8.37 -15.34 -2.33
CA MET A 46 -9.76 -15.05 -2.65
C MET A 46 -10.35 -14.09 -1.61
N LEU A 47 -10.77 -12.91 -2.08
CA LEU A 47 -11.40 -11.89 -1.27
C LEU A 47 -12.93 -12.06 -1.26
N PRO A 48 -13.62 -11.58 -0.20
CA PRO A 48 -15.07 -11.53 -0.19
C PRO A 48 -15.63 -10.65 -1.31
N GLU A 49 -16.75 -11.08 -1.88
CA GLU A 49 -17.46 -10.36 -2.93
C GLU A 49 -18.69 -9.62 -2.37
N GLY A 50 -19.18 -8.61 -3.10
CA GLY A 50 -20.39 -7.88 -2.73
C GLY A 50 -20.20 -6.79 -1.66
N GLU A 51 -18.99 -6.60 -1.15
CA GLU A 51 -18.64 -5.49 -0.25
C GLU A 51 -17.25 -4.92 -0.56
N LYS A 52 -16.95 -3.73 -0.02
CA LYS A 52 -15.61 -3.12 -0.07
C LYS A 52 -14.99 -3.16 1.32
N PRO A 53 -13.69 -3.50 1.44
CA PRO A 53 -13.04 -3.47 2.73
C PRO A 53 -12.81 -2.04 3.21
N THR A 54 -12.79 -1.87 4.53
CA THR A 54 -12.12 -0.73 5.17
C THR A 54 -10.63 -1.02 5.18
N VAL A 55 -9.83 -0.11 4.64
CA VAL A 55 -8.36 -0.23 4.59
C VAL A 55 -7.73 0.74 5.59
N ALA A 56 -6.85 0.25 6.45
CA ALA A 56 -6.12 1.05 7.43
C ALA A 56 -4.64 0.71 7.43
N THR A 57 -3.76 1.71 7.50
CA THR A 57 -2.31 1.49 7.57
C THR A 57 -1.84 1.45 9.02
N ILE A 58 -1.06 0.42 9.37
CA ILE A 58 -0.41 0.27 10.66
C ILE A 58 0.69 1.33 10.78
N SER A 59 0.42 2.37 11.58
CA SER A 59 1.37 3.47 11.80
C SER A 59 2.33 3.20 12.96
N ASP A 60 1.84 2.49 13.98
CA ASP A 60 2.61 2.10 15.17
C ASP A 60 2.19 0.68 15.63
N PRO A 61 2.97 -0.36 15.28
CA PRO A 61 2.71 -1.73 15.72
C PRO A 61 2.80 -1.92 17.25
N ALA A 62 3.51 -1.05 17.97
CA ALA A 62 3.69 -1.19 19.41
C ALA A 62 2.36 -1.05 20.17
N LEU A 63 1.43 -0.24 19.64
CA LEU A 63 0.10 -0.04 20.21
C LEU A 63 -0.83 -1.24 20.04
N LEU A 64 -0.44 -2.20 19.20
CA LEU A 64 -1.22 -3.40 18.88
C LEU A 64 -0.62 -4.67 19.50
N GLN A 65 0.41 -4.50 20.34
CA GLN A 65 1.05 -5.60 21.06
C GLN A 65 0.05 -6.32 21.97
N GLY A 66 0.22 -7.64 22.07
CA GLY A 66 -0.66 -8.51 22.86
C GLY A 66 -1.85 -9.08 22.07
N GLN A 67 -2.11 -8.60 20.85
CA GLN A 67 -3.07 -9.22 19.96
C GLN A 67 -2.35 -10.19 19.00
N PRO A 68 -2.67 -11.51 19.01
CA PRO A 68 -1.98 -12.49 18.17
C PRO A 68 -2.00 -12.15 16.68
N PHE A 69 -3.11 -11.57 16.19
CA PHE A 69 -3.26 -11.15 14.80
C PHE A 69 -2.26 -10.07 14.36
N PHE A 70 -1.70 -9.30 15.30
CA PHE A 70 -0.71 -8.26 15.02
C PHE A 70 0.71 -8.65 15.46
N ALA A 71 0.94 -9.91 15.87
CA ALA A 71 2.24 -10.36 16.37
C ALA A 71 3.39 -10.14 15.37
N ASN A 72 3.10 -10.25 14.07
CA ASN A 72 4.06 -10.08 12.98
C ASN A 72 3.93 -8.73 12.24
N ALA A 73 3.08 -7.83 12.73
CA ALA A 73 2.78 -6.55 12.09
C ALA A 73 3.99 -5.61 12.09
N GLN A 74 4.17 -4.88 11.01
CA GLN A 74 5.18 -3.84 10.87
C GLN A 74 4.56 -2.51 10.45
N LYS A 75 5.29 -1.43 10.71
CA LYS A 75 4.89 -0.10 10.28
C LYS A 75 4.79 -0.06 8.76
N GLY A 76 3.66 0.41 8.25
CA GLY A 76 3.34 0.44 6.83
C GLY A 76 2.62 -0.80 6.31
N ASP A 77 2.36 -1.81 7.15
CA ASP A 77 1.41 -2.87 6.79
C ASP A 77 0.00 -2.28 6.64
N GLU A 78 -0.79 -2.86 5.76
CA GLU A 78 -2.16 -2.45 5.47
C GLU A 78 -3.13 -3.53 5.93
N LEU A 79 -4.10 -3.12 6.73
CA LEU A 79 -5.16 -3.96 7.25
C LEU A 79 -6.42 -3.75 6.42
N LEU A 80 -6.91 -4.81 5.79
CA LEU A 80 -8.18 -4.84 5.06
C LEU A 80 -9.22 -5.54 5.94
N ILE A 81 -10.31 -4.84 6.27
CA ILE A 81 -11.42 -5.37 7.07
C ILE A 81 -12.68 -5.44 6.22
N TYR A 82 -13.19 -6.66 6.08
CA TYR A 82 -14.47 -6.99 5.47
C TYR A 82 -15.49 -7.25 6.58
N SER A 83 -16.32 -6.24 6.86
CA SER A 83 -17.23 -6.28 8.02
C SER A 83 -18.40 -7.24 7.84
N VAL A 84 -18.92 -7.40 6.61
CA VAL A 84 -20.05 -8.31 6.34
C VAL A 84 -19.57 -9.76 6.33
N ALA A 85 -18.47 -10.05 5.63
CA ALA A 85 -17.86 -11.38 5.60
C ALA A 85 -17.09 -11.72 6.89
N GLN A 86 -16.95 -10.77 7.81
CA GLN A 86 -16.24 -10.92 9.07
C GLN A 86 -14.81 -11.44 8.89
N LYS A 87 -14.06 -10.86 7.95
CA LYS A 87 -12.65 -11.22 7.70
C LYS A 87 -11.73 -10.01 7.78
N ALA A 88 -10.53 -10.24 8.30
CA ALA A 88 -9.44 -9.30 8.31
C ALA A 88 -8.21 -9.90 7.64
N TYR A 89 -7.52 -9.08 6.84
CA TYR A 89 -6.30 -9.43 6.13
C TYR A 89 -5.24 -8.38 6.44
N LEU A 90 -4.13 -8.81 7.04
CA LEU A 90 -2.97 -7.97 7.24
C LEU A 90 -1.99 -8.19 6.08
N TYR A 91 -1.77 -7.17 5.27
CA TYR A 91 -0.96 -7.20 4.07
C TYR A 91 0.27 -6.33 4.22
N ARG A 92 1.43 -6.77 3.74
CA ARG A 92 2.67 -5.99 3.69
C ARG A 92 2.98 -5.61 2.25
N PRO A 93 2.76 -4.34 1.85
CA PRO A 93 3.04 -3.89 0.49
C PRO A 93 4.50 -4.03 0.07
N SER A 94 5.44 -3.80 1.00
CA SER A 94 6.88 -3.78 0.70
C SER A 94 7.45 -5.12 0.22
N ILE A 95 6.82 -6.24 0.58
CA ILE A 95 7.21 -7.59 0.15
C ILE A 95 6.08 -8.32 -0.58
N ASN A 96 4.99 -7.62 -0.89
CA ASN A 96 3.77 -8.15 -1.52
C ASN A 96 3.30 -9.47 -0.89
N LYS A 97 3.02 -9.46 0.42
CA LYS A 97 2.66 -10.68 1.16
C LYS A 97 1.53 -10.45 2.15
N LEU A 98 0.64 -11.43 2.26
CA LEU A 98 -0.27 -11.55 3.39
C LEU A 98 0.53 -12.02 4.61
N ILE A 99 0.49 -11.19 5.65
CA ILE A 99 1.15 -11.44 6.93
C ILE A 99 0.25 -12.28 7.82
N GLU A 100 -1.02 -11.89 7.95
CA GLU A 100 -2.02 -12.62 8.74
C GLU A 100 -3.41 -12.56 8.10
N VAL A 101 -4.21 -13.59 8.35
CA VAL A 101 -5.62 -13.66 7.95
C VAL A 101 -6.42 -14.20 9.12
N SER A 102 -7.50 -13.52 9.49
CA SER A 102 -8.35 -13.95 10.59
C SER A 102 -9.82 -13.65 10.32
N VAL A 103 -10.69 -14.42 10.97
CA VAL A 103 -12.08 -14.00 11.17
C VAL A 103 -12.12 -12.90 12.23
N ILE A 104 -13.07 -11.98 12.11
CA ILE A 104 -13.32 -10.94 13.10
C ILE A 104 -14.70 -11.13 13.72
N ASN A 105 -14.76 -11.15 15.04
CA ASN A 105 -16.03 -11.10 15.74
C ASN A 105 -16.39 -9.63 15.96
N THR A 106 -17.21 -9.07 15.07
CA THR A 106 -17.69 -7.68 15.15
C THR A 106 -18.76 -7.44 16.22
N ASN A 107 -18.87 -8.33 17.22
CA ASN A 107 -19.71 -8.13 18.40
C ASN A 107 -19.09 -7.07 19.33
N ALA A 108 -18.87 -5.87 18.82
CA ALA A 108 -18.81 -4.67 19.63
C ALA A 108 -20.26 -4.25 19.87
N SER A 109 -20.92 -4.91 20.83
CA SER A 109 -22.05 -4.28 21.50
C SER A 109 -21.50 -3.01 22.17
N PRO A 110 -22.05 -1.81 21.91
CA PRO A 110 -21.73 -0.65 22.72
C PRO A 110 -22.14 -0.99 24.16
N GLN A 111 -21.17 -1.26 25.02
CA GLN A 111 -21.40 -1.23 26.45
C GLN A 111 -21.53 0.24 26.84
N GLY A 112 -22.78 0.66 27.06
CA GLY A 112 -23.20 1.93 27.65
C GLY A 112 -24.71 1.81 27.84
N GLN A 113 -25.18 1.44 29.03
CA GLN A 113 -25.44 2.34 30.17
C GLN A 113 -26.59 3.30 29.87
#